data_AF-A0A7C2EWL5-F1
#
_entry.id   AF-A0A7C2EWL5-F1
#
_cell.length_a   1.000
_cell.length_b   1.000
_cell.length_c   1.000
_cell.angle_alpha   90.00
_cell.angle_beta   90.00
_cell.angle_gamma   90.00
#
_symmetry.space_group_name_H-M   'P 1'
#
loop_
_entity.id
_entity.type
_entity.pdbx_description
1 polymer ?
#
loop_
_entity_poly.entity_id
_entity_poly.type
_entity_poly.pdbx_seq_one_letter_code
_entity_poly.pdbx_strand_id
1 'polypeptide(L)'
;MGETLDCLGRMRGLLAVMAVAYLAPMVLMVSLVAADVPGIRDLQHRTRSAVLQAGPIPTIGRLLGEGRLVSAIALTFAWNFGVAACIGSMVVGVLFLLPPLVGSLRGLLVGLVFAGRLELFSPHGIVMAGTFFFEIGAYVLAGALGMRLGFTLLPRRGDTPPIRDRIRELLEDFRRVFPLVALLLLLGAVWENTGLFLLARVP
;
A
#
# COMPACT_ATOMS: atom_id res chain seq x y z
N MET A 1 -14.43 -18.81 4.72
CA MET A 1 -14.13 -18.17 3.42
C MET A 1 -15.33 -17.44 2.84
N GLY A 2 -16.53 -18.03 2.79
CA GLY A 2 -17.75 -17.37 2.29
C GLY A 2 -18.05 -16.01 2.93
N GLU A 3 -18.03 -15.93 4.26
CA GLU A 3 -18.33 -14.68 4.99
C GLU A 3 -17.34 -13.53 4.75
N THR A 4 -16.08 -13.83 4.40
CA THR A 4 -15.07 -12.83 4.04
C THR A 4 -15.33 -12.32 2.63
N LEU A 5 -15.68 -13.20 1.70
CA LEU A 5 -16.04 -12.82 0.33
C LEU A 5 -17.32 -11.96 0.30
N ASP A 6 -18.31 -12.29 1.14
CA ASP A 6 -19.53 -11.47 1.27
C ASP A 6 -19.22 -10.08 1.82
N CYS A 7 -18.29 -9.97 2.78
CA CYS A 7 -17.80 -8.69 3.29
C CYS A 7 -17.13 -7.86 2.19
N LEU A 8 -16.25 -8.48 1.40
CA LEU A 8 -15.61 -7.81 0.25
C LEU A 8 -16.64 -7.39 -0.80
N GLY A 9 -17.67 -8.21 -1.03
CA GLY A 9 -18.79 -7.90 -1.91
C GLY A 9 -19.55 -6.63 -1.48
N ARG A 10 -19.82 -6.48 -0.18
CA ARG A 10 -20.42 -5.25 0.39
C ARG A 10 -19.50 -4.03 0.21
N MET A 11 -18.19 -4.22 0.32
CA MET A 11 -17.19 -3.15 0.21
C MET A 11 -16.74 -2.86 -1.23
N ARG A 12 -17.29 -3.53 -2.25
CA ARG A 12 -16.82 -3.46 -3.65
C ARG A 12 -16.63 -2.05 -4.18
N GLY A 13 -17.54 -1.12 -3.84
CA GLY A 13 -17.45 0.27 -4.28
C GLY A 13 -16.26 1.00 -3.65
N LEU A 14 -16.03 0.80 -2.36
CA LEU A 14 -14.88 1.38 -1.64
C LEU A 14 -13.56 0.79 -2.14
N LEU A 15 -13.53 -0.51 -2.40
CA LEU A 15 -12.38 -1.20 -2.98
C LEU A 15 -12.07 -0.67 -4.38
N ALA A 16 -13.07 -0.48 -5.23
CA ALA A 16 -12.90 0.09 -6.56
C ALA A 16 -12.36 1.53 -6.50
N VAL A 17 -12.91 2.36 -5.62
CA VAL A 17 -12.42 3.74 -5.41
C VAL A 17 -10.96 3.74 -5.00
N MET A 18 -10.57 2.92 -4.01
CA MET A 18 -9.17 2.83 -3.58
C MET A 18 -8.27 2.28 -4.68
N ALA A 19 -8.70 1.24 -5.41
CA ALA A 19 -7.93 0.65 -6.49
C ALA A 19 -7.66 1.69 -7.59
N VAL A 20 -8.67 2.45 -8.02
CA VAL A 20 -8.50 3.52 -9.00
C VAL A 20 -7.60 4.63 -8.46
N ALA A 21 -7.80 5.03 -7.20
CA ALA A 21 -6.96 6.04 -6.54
C ALA A 21 -5.49 5.63 -6.51
N TYR A 22 -5.17 4.34 -6.35
CA TYR A 22 -3.81 3.84 -6.41
C TYR A 22 -3.27 3.69 -7.85
N LEU A 23 -4.05 3.04 -8.71
CA LEU A 23 -3.57 2.61 -10.03
C LEU A 23 -3.55 3.73 -11.05
N ALA A 24 -4.58 4.59 -11.10
CA ALA A 24 -4.66 5.61 -12.15
C ALA A 24 -3.51 6.63 -12.07
N PRO A 25 -3.17 7.20 -10.89
CA PRO A 25 -2.04 8.12 -10.79
C PRO A 25 -0.69 7.43 -11.00
N MET A 26 -0.57 6.15 -10.62
CA MET A 26 0.62 5.36 -10.90
C MET A 26 0.84 5.18 -12.40
N VAL A 27 -0.18 4.71 -13.13
CA VAL A 27 -0.14 4.52 -14.59
C VAL A 27 0.13 5.84 -15.30
N LEU A 28 -0.48 6.93 -14.83
CA LEU A 28 -0.22 8.27 -15.35
C LEU A 28 1.26 8.64 -15.22
N MET A 29 1.86 8.49 -14.03
CA MET A 29 3.27 8.86 -13.82
C MET A 29 4.24 7.97 -14.61
N VAL A 30 3.96 6.66 -14.69
CA VAL A 30 4.74 5.76 -15.55
C VAL A 30 4.68 6.21 -17.01
N SER A 31 3.48 6.57 -17.49
CA SER A 31 3.28 7.04 -18.87
C SER A 31 3.98 8.37 -19.15
N LEU A 32 3.92 9.33 -18.21
CA LEU A 32 4.58 10.63 -18.32
C LEU A 32 6.11 10.51 -18.33
N VAL A 33 6.66 9.60 -17.52
CA VAL A 33 8.10 9.30 -17.54
C VAL A 33 8.50 8.63 -18.85
N ALA A 34 7.70 7.66 -19.33
CA ALA A 34 7.96 6.95 -20.58
C ALA A 34 7.88 7.87 -21.82
N ALA A 35 7.00 8.87 -21.79
CA ALA A 35 6.86 9.89 -22.84
C ALA A 35 7.94 10.99 -22.77
N ASP A 36 8.90 10.89 -21.85
CA ASP A 36 10.00 11.84 -21.66
C ASP A 36 9.52 13.30 -21.46
N VAL A 37 8.43 13.47 -20.71
CA VAL A 37 7.84 14.80 -20.48
C VAL A 37 8.84 15.69 -19.74
N PRO A 38 9.11 16.92 -20.24
CA PRO A 38 10.06 17.84 -19.62
C PRO A 38 9.72 18.12 -18.15
N GLY A 39 10.73 18.10 -17.28
CA GLY A 39 10.58 18.32 -15.84
C GLY A 39 10.14 17.10 -15.02
N ILE A 40 9.52 16.09 -15.65
CA ILE A 40 9.13 14.85 -14.94
C ILE A 40 10.34 13.98 -14.63
N ARG A 41 11.36 13.94 -15.51
CA ARG A 41 12.63 13.23 -15.20
C ARG A 41 13.40 13.88 -14.05
N ASP A 42 13.48 15.21 -14.01
CA ASP A 42 14.12 15.91 -12.90
C ASP A 42 13.39 15.65 -11.58
N LEU A 43 12.05 15.68 -11.63
CA LEU A 43 11.21 15.31 -10.50
C LEU A 43 11.46 13.86 -10.07
N GLN A 44 11.55 12.92 -11.02
CA GLN A 44 11.87 11.52 -10.74
C GLN A 44 13.21 11.38 -10.02
N HIS A 45 14.27 12.03 -10.49
CA HIS A 45 15.59 11.96 -9.85
C HIS A 45 15.56 12.52 -8.42
N ARG A 46 14.93 13.69 -8.22
CA ARG A 46 14.79 14.32 -6.91
C ARG A 46 13.97 13.47 -5.95
N THR A 47 12.80 13.01 -6.39
CA THR A 47 11.91 12.18 -5.58
C THR A 47 12.56 10.85 -5.24
N ARG A 48 13.25 10.20 -6.18
CA ARG A 48 13.97 8.95 -5.91
C ARG A 48 15.07 9.15 -4.87
N SER A 49 15.86 10.22 -4.97
CA SER A 49 16.87 10.53 -3.95
C SER A 49 16.24 10.75 -2.57
N ALA A 50 15.14 11.50 -2.51
CA ALA A 50 14.45 11.76 -1.26
C ALA A 50 13.87 10.48 -0.64
N VAL A 51 13.21 9.63 -1.45
CA VAL A 51 12.63 8.37 -0.99
C VAL A 51 13.71 7.42 -0.47
N LEU A 52 14.82 7.25 -1.19
CA LEU A 52 15.90 6.37 -0.76
C LEU A 52 16.57 6.82 0.55
N GLN A 53 16.48 8.11 0.88
CA GLN A 53 17.02 8.68 2.12
C GLN A 53 15.98 8.78 3.23
N ALA A 54 14.70 8.57 2.92
CA ALA A 54 13.59 8.73 3.86
C ALA A 54 13.08 7.39 4.41
N GLY A 55 12.54 7.43 5.62
CA GLY A 55 11.87 6.28 6.24
C GLY A 55 12.82 5.13 6.58
N PRO A 56 12.36 3.87 6.50
CA PRO A 56 13.13 2.71 6.95
C PRO A 56 14.14 2.21 5.91
N ILE A 57 14.12 2.74 4.68
CA ILE A 57 14.86 2.20 3.52
C ILE A 57 16.38 2.11 3.79
N PRO A 58 17.07 3.15 4.28
CA PRO A 58 18.51 3.05 4.60
C PRO A 58 18.81 1.96 5.64
N THR A 59 17.95 1.84 6.65
CA THR A 59 18.11 0.85 7.73
C THR A 59 17.89 -0.56 7.22
N ILE A 60 16.88 -0.79 6.37
CA ILE A 60 16.62 -2.08 5.70
C ILE A 60 17.82 -2.46 4.84
N GLY A 61 18.32 -1.54 4.02
CA GLY A 61 19.51 -1.77 3.20
C GLY A 61 20.73 -2.17 4.02
N ARG A 62 21.00 -1.49 5.14
CA ARG A 62 22.07 -1.86 6.06
C ARG A 62 21.87 -3.26 6.66
N LEU A 63 20.67 -3.59 7.14
CA LEU A 63 20.38 -4.90 7.72
C LEU A 63 20.56 -6.03 6.71
N LEU A 64 20.17 -5.83 5.45
CA LEU A 64 20.38 -6.79 4.37
C LEU A 64 21.88 -6.98 4.08
N GLY A 65 22.65 -5.88 4.07
CA GLY A 65 24.11 -5.90 3.92
C GLY A 65 24.82 -6.63 5.07
N GLU A 66 24.34 -6.48 6.30
CA GLU A 66 24.80 -7.21 7.49
C GLU A 66 24.38 -8.69 7.52
N GLY A 67 23.60 -9.15 6.53
CA GLY A 67 23.09 -10.52 6.49
C GLY A 67 21.91 -10.80 7.43
N ARG A 68 21.33 -9.75 8.02
CA ARG A 68 20.25 -9.85 9.03
C ARG A 68 18.87 -9.83 8.38
N LEU A 69 18.60 -10.84 7.55
CA LEU A 69 17.36 -10.95 6.76
C LEU A 69 16.09 -10.86 7.61
N VAL A 70 16.03 -11.59 8.74
CA VAL A 70 14.84 -11.61 9.61
C VAL A 70 14.54 -10.21 10.17
N SER A 71 15.57 -9.46 10.55
CA SER A 71 15.41 -8.07 11.03
C SER A 71 14.92 -7.14 9.92
N ALA A 72 15.41 -7.31 8.68
CA ALA A 72 14.96 -6.53 7.53
C ALA A 72 13.48 -6.81 7.19
N ILE A 73 13.07 -8.08 7.19
CA ILE A 73 11.67 -8.50 7.00
C ILE A 73 10.79 -7.90 8.10
N ALA A 74 11.19 -8.05 9.37
CA ALA A 74 10.41 -7.55 10.50
C ALA A 74 10.24 -6.03 10.46
N LEU A 75 11.30 -5.29 10.12
CA LEU A 75 11.24 -3.83 9.99
C LEU A 75 10.35 -3.39 8.83
N THR A 76 10.48 -4.04 7.68
CA THR A 76 9.64 -3.77 6.49
C THR A 76 8.17 -4.02 6.80
N PHE A 77 7.87 -5.19 7.39
CA PHE A 77 6.51 -5.52 7.82
C PHE A 77 5.97 -4.52 8.84
N ALA A 78 6.74 -4.20 9.88
CA ALA A 78 6.30 -3.27 10.93
C ALA A 78 6.01 -1.87 10.37
N TRP A 79 6.85 -1.38 9.45
CA TRP A 79 6.62 -0.10 8.80
C TRP A 79 5.38 -0.13 7.89
N ASN A 80 5.28 -1.15 7.03
CA ASN A 80 4.18 -1.26 6.07
C ASN A 80 2.83 -1.48 6.76
N PHE A 81 2.80 -2.34 7.77
CA PHE A 81 1.59 -2.61 8.53
C PHE A 81 1.25 -1.46 9.47
N GLY A 82 2.17 -1.05 10.35
CA GLY A 82 1.91 -0.03 11.36
C GLY A 82 1.74 1.36 10.77
N VAL A 83 2.74 1.84 10.01
CA VAL A 83 2.73 3.23 9.51
C VAL A 83 1.86 3.34 8.27
N ALA A 84 2.08 2.49 7.27
CA ALA A 84 1.38 2.66 6.00
C ALA A 84 -0.08 2.19 6.02
N ALA A 85 -0.39 1.03 6.60
CA ALA A 85 -1.76 0.52 6.67
C ALA A 85 -2.56 1.08 7.85
N CYS A 86 -2.07 0.95 9.10
CA CYS A 86 -2.85 1.43 10.26
C CYS A 86 -2.94 2.96 10.30
N ILE A 87 -1.80 3.67 10.30
CA ILE A 87 -1.81 5.14 10.41
C ILE A 87 -2.30 5.75 9.09
N GLY A 88 -1.61 5.45 8.00
CA GLY A 88 -1.84 6.09 6.70
C GLY A 88 -3.20 5.80 6.08
N SER A 89 -3.86 4.69 6.44
CA SER A 89 -5.15 4.30 5.84
C SER A 89 -6.31 4.31 6.85
N MET A 90 -6.11 3.84 8.09
CA MET A 90 -7.21 3.77 9.07
C MET A 90 -7.37 5.05 9.90
N VAL A 91 -6.30 5.55 10.52
CA VAL A 91 -6.37 6.78 11.33
C VAL A 91 -6.75 7.95 10.45
N VAL A 92 -6.11 8.04 9.29
CA VAL A 92 -6.44 9.03 8.25
C VAL A 92 -7.85 8.79 7.67
N GLY A 93 -8.33 7.54 7.66
CA GLY A 93 -9.67 7.17 7.20
C GLY A 93 -10.83 7.71 8.02
N VAL A 94 -10.59 8.13 9.26
CA VAL A 94 -11.57 8.92 10.04
C VAL A 94 -12.00 10.17 9.26
N LEU A 95 -11.09 10.76 8.49
CA LEU A 95 -11.33 11.94 7.67
C LEU A 95 -11.76 11.58 6.24
N PHE A 96 -12.57 10.52 6.09
CA PHE A 96 -13.33 10.05 4.93
C PHE A 96 -12.71 10.16 3.51
N LEU A 97 -12.39 11.37 3.04
CA LEU A 97 -11.77 11.66 1.74
C LEU A 97 -10.25 11.49 1.69
N LEU A 98 -9.58 11.43 2.85
CA LEU A 98 -8.13 11.35 2.85
C LEU A 98 -7.53 10.01 2.40
N PRO A 99 -8.11 8.82 2.63
CA PRO A 99 -7.50 7.58 2.16
C PRO A 99 -7.30 7.53 0.64
N PRO A 100 -8.27 7.92 -0.22
CA PRO A 100 -8.04 8.03 -1.66
C PRO A 100 -6.94 9.05 -2.02
N LEU A 101 -6.83 10.17 -1.29
CA LEU A 101 -5.78 11.16 -1.53
C LEU A 101 -4.39 10.60 -1.18
N VAL A 102 -4.26 9.93 -0.04
CA VAL A 102 -3.01 9.25 0.36
C VAL A 102 -2.65 8.14 -0.62
N GLY A 103 -3.65 7.36 -1.05
CA GLY A 103 -3.48 6.34 -2.08
C GLY A 103 -3.02 6.92 -3.42
N SER A 104 -3.59 8.05 -3.82
CA SER A 104 -3.20 8.77 -5.04
C SER A 104 -1.79 9.30 -4.96
N LEU A 105 -1.40 9.93 -3.86
CA LEU A 105 -0.03 10.38 -3.64
C LEU A 105 0.95 9.21 -3.65
N ARG A 106 0.62 8.09 -3.00
CA ARG A 106 1.46 6.89 -3.04
C ARG A 106 1.55 6.32 -4.46
N GLY A 107 0.44 6.22 -5.17
CA GLY A 107 0.40 5.80 -6.57
C GLY A 107 1.30 6.66 -7.46
N LEU A 108 1.22 7.99 -7.33
CA LEU A 108 2.10 8.94 -8.02
C LEU A 108 3.58 8.68 -7.70
N LEU A 109 3.93 8.58 -6.42
CA LEU A 109 5.32 8.37 -5.98
C LEU A 109 5.87 7.03 -6.47
N VAL A 110 5.09 5.95 -6.38
CA VAL A 110 5.47 4.63 -6.88
C VAL A 110 5.65 4.67 -8.39
N GLY A 111 4.67 5.22 -9.12
CA GLY A 111 4.76 5.35 -10.58
C GLY A 111 5.99 6.15 -11.01
N LEU A 112 6.27 7.26 -10.32
CA LEU A 112 7.44 8.09 -10.58
C LEU A 112 8.76 7.37 -10.30
N VAL A 113 8.90 6.75 -9.12
CA VAL A 113 10.15 6.11 -8.70
C VAL A 113 10.45 4.85 -9.51
N PHE A 114 9.42 4.08 -9.88
CA PHE A 114 9.58 2.77 -10.52
C PHE A 114 9.36 2.76 -12.03
N ALA A 115 8.93 3.87 -12.65
CA ALA A 115 8.76 3.97 -14.11
C ALA A 115 9.97 3.48 -14.92
N GLY A 116 11.20 3.78 -14.47
CA GLY A 116 12.43 3.38 -15.14
C GLY A 116 13.01 2.03 -14.69
N ARG A 117 12.34 1.31 -13.79
CA ARG A 117 12.77 -0.01 -13.26
C ARG A 117 11.81 -1.15 -13.62
N LEU A 118 10.73 -0.83 -14.34
CA LEU A 118 9.78 -1.81 -14.89
C LEU A 118 10.32 -2.49 -16.16
N GLU A 119 11.61 -2.79 -16.20
CA GLU A 119 12.10 -3.89 -17.03
C GLU A 119 11.62 -5.17 -16.35
N LEU A 120 10.39 -5.57 -16.69
CA LEU A 120 9.67 -6.73 -16.12
C LEU A 120 10.48 -8.04 -16.19
N PHE A 121 11.50 -8.09 -17.04
CA PHE A 121 12.39 -9.24 -17.24
C PHE A 121 13.72 -9.14 -16.47
N SER A 122 13.96 -8.05 -15.72
CA SER A 122 15.10 -7.98 -14.81
C SER A 122 14.78 -8.69 -13.48
N PRO A 123 15.75 -9.38 -12.84
CA PRO A 123 15.52 -10.02 -11.54
C PRO A 123 15.03 -9.02 -10.47
N HIS A 124 15.51 -7.78 -10.51
CA HIS A 124 15.04 -6.69 -9.66
C HIS A 124 13.58 -6.32 -9.95
N GLY A 125 13.19 -6.27 -11.23
CA GLY A 125 11.81 -6.00 -11.65
C GLY A 125 10.82 -7.04 -11.14
N ILE A 126 11.19 -8.32 -11.14
CA ILE A 126 10.35 -9.41 -10.61
C ILE A 126 10.13 -9.28 -9.10
N VAL A 127 11.19 -9.00 -8.34
CA VAL A 127 11.08 -8.77 -6.89
C VAL A 127 10.13 -7.61 -6.62
N MET A 128 10.34 -6.47 -7.30
CA MET A 128 9.49 -5.29 -7.13
C MET A 128 8.03 -5.52 -7.55
N ALA A 129 7.79 -6.24 -8.65
CA ALA A 129 6.44 -6.55 -9.12
C ALA A 129 5.68 -7.44 -8.11
N GLY A 130 6.35 -8.44 -7.54
CA GLY A 130 5.75 -9.28 -6.50
C GLY A 130 5.46 -8.50 -5.22
N THR A 131 6.39 -7.67 -4.75
CA THR A 131 6.17 -6.78 -3.59
C THR A 131 4.95 -5.88 -3.83
N PHE A 132 4.90 -5.24 -5.01
CA PHE A 132 3.81 -4.36 -5.39
C PHE A 132 2.46 -5.09 -5.38
N PHE A 133 2.40 -6.31 -5.94
CA PHE A 133 1.16 -7.09 -5.98
C PHE A 133 0.59 -7.38 -4.58
N PHE A 134 1.45 -7.76 -3.63
CA PHE A 134 1.03 -8.00 -2.25
C PHE A 134 0.64 -6.71 -1.53
N GLU A 135 1.45 -5.66 -1.67
CA GLU A 135 1.24 -4.39 -0.98
C GLU A 135 0.00 -3.65 -1.46
N ILE A 136 -0.24 -3.59 -2.77
CA ILE A 136 -1.38 -2.84 -3.30
C ILE A 136 -2.70 -3.45 -2.85
N GLY A 137 -2.80 -4.78 -2.83
CA GLY A 137 -3.97 -5.47 -2.30
C GLY A 137 -4.23 -5.11 -0.83
N ALA A 138 -3.18 -5.15 -0.01
CA ALA A 138 -3.27 -4.80 1.40
C ALA A 138 -3.69 -3.33 1.61
N TYR A 139 -3.13 -2.40 0.85
CA TYR A 139 -3.45 -0.98 0.99
C TYR A 139 -4.84 -0.61 0.46
N VAL A 140 -5.30 -1.26 -0.62
CA VAL A 140 -6.68 -1.10 -1.11
C VAL A 140 -7.68 -1.56 -0.05
N LEU A 141 -7.43 -2.72 0.57
CA LEU A 141 -8.26 -3.24 1.66
C LEU A 141 -8.24 -2.32 2.89
N ALA A 142 -7.06 -1.91 3.34
CA ALA A 142 -6.90 -1.03 4.50
C ALA A 142 -7.53 0.35 4.28
N GLY A 143 -7.38 0.94 3.09
CA GLY A 143 -7.99 2.21 2.73
C GLY A 143 -9.51 2.13 2.62
N ALA A 144 -10.05 1.03 2.09
CA ALA A 144 -11.49 0.81 2.04
C ALA A 144 -12.10 0.66 3.44
N LEU A 145 -11.41 -0.04 4.35
CA LEU A 145 -11.80 -0.11 5.77
C LEU A 145 -11.73 1.28 6.43
N GLY A 146 -10.68 2.05 6.16
CA GLY A 146 -10.53 3.43 6.62
C GLY A 146 -11.70 4.33 6.18
N MET A 147 -12.06 4.31 4.90
CA MET A 147 -13.22 5.06 4.41
C MET A 147 -14.52 4.60 5.04
N ARG A 148 -14.70 3.28 5.25
CA ARG A 148 -15.88 2.73 5.92
C ARG A 148 -15.98 3.21 7.37
N LEU A 149 -14.85 3.32 8.07
CA LEU A 149 -14.77 3.94 9.39
C LEU A 149 -15.24 5.40 9.35
N GLY A 150 -14.71 6.22 8.43
CA GLY A 150 -15.15 7.61 8.25
C GLY A 150 -16.65 7.74 7.98
N PHE A 151 -17.19 6.88 7.11
CA PHE A 151 -18.64 6.83 6.82
C PHE A 151 -19.49 6.39 8.01
N THR A 152 -18.96 5.52 8.87
CA THR A 152 -19.66 5.05 10.06
C THR A 152 -19.83 6.17 11.09
N LEU A 153 -18.82 7.05 11.20
CA LEU A 153 -18.80 8.17 12.13
C LEU A 153 -19.62 9.38 11.64
N LEU A 154 -19.89 9.49 10.34
CA LEU A 154 -20.70 10.57 9.80
C LEU A 154 -22.15 10.52 10.32
N PRO A 155 -22.71 11.66 10.78
CA PRO A 155 -24.12 11.77 11.13
C PRO A 155 -24.96 11.63 9.85
N ARG A 156 -25.77 10.57 9.77
CA ARG A 156 -26.71 10.34 8.66
C ARG A 156 -28.14 10.63 9.09
N ARG A 157 -28.93 11.13 8.14
CA ARG A 157 -30.36 11.40 8.26
C ARG A 157 -31.16 10.24 7.63
N GLY A 158 -32.32 9.93 8.19
CA GLY A 158 -33.22 8.85 7.73
C GLY A 158 -33.12 7.57 8.57
N ASP A 159 -33.59 6.44 8.04
CA ASP A 159 -33.67 5.12 8.68
C ASP A 159 -32.32 4.40 8.88
N THR A 160 -31.25 5.18 9.07
CA THR A 160 -29.92 4.62 9.30
C THR A 160 -29.88 3.96 10.68
N PRO A 161 -29.29 2.75 10.80
CA PRO A 161 -29.14 2.09 12.09
C PRO A 161 -28.39 2.96 13.11
N PRO A 162 -28.63 2.76 14.41
CA PRO A 162 -27.90 3.43 15.48
C PRO A 162 -26.39 3.34 15.28
N ILE A 163 -25.66 4.38 15.69
CA ILE A 163 -24.19 4.44 15.54
C ILE A 163 -23.49 3.21 16.15
N ARG A 164 -24.03 2.67 17.25
CA ARG A 164 -23.53 1.48 17.91
C ARG A 164 -23.58 0.24 17.01
N ASP A 165 -24.68 0.05 16.28
CA ASP A 165 -24.86 -1.10 15.40
C ASP A 165 -23.96 -0.98 14.17
N ARG A 166 -23.81 0.24 13.63
CA ARG A 166 -22.86 0.52 12.55
C ARG A 166 -21.40 0.28 12.98
N ILE A 167 -21.03 0.66 14.20
CA ILE A 167 -19.70 0.38 14.77
C ILE A 167 -19.51 -1.12 14.97
N ARG A 168 -20.51 -1.85 15.45
CA ARG A 168 -20.43 -3.31 15.63
C ARG A 168 -20.16 -4.00 14.29
N GLU A 169 -20.93 -3.66 13.25
CA GLU A 169 -20.75 -4.20 11.91
C GLU A 169 -19.34 -3.90 11.39
N LEU A 170 -18.90 -2.64 11.51
CA LEU A 170 -17.55 -2.22 11.12
C LEU A 170 -16.45 -3.04 11.82
N LEU A 171 -16.58 -3.28 13.13
CA LEU A 171 -15.61 -4.08 13.90
C LEU A 171 -15.57 -5.54 13.41
N GLU A 172 -16.70 -6.11 13.01
CA GLU A 172 -16.73 -7.44 12.40
C GLU A 172 -16.00 -7.45 11.05
N ASP A 173 -16.16 -6.42 10.23
CA ASP A 173 -15.43 -6.31 8.97
C ASP A 173 -13.92 -6.14 9.21
N PHE A 174 -13.52 -5.33 10.20
CA PHE A 174 -12.11 -5.23 10.61
C PHE A 174 -11.56 -6.60 11.03
N ARG A 175 -12.27 -7.32 11.88
CA ARG A 175 -11.84 -8.65 12.36
C ARG A 175 -11.65 -9.64 11.20
N ARG A 176 -12.43 -9.52 10.12
CA ARG A 176 -12.37 -10.41 8.96
C ARG A 176 -11.30 -10.00 7.93
N VAL A 177 -11.16 -8.71 7.66
CA VAL A 177 -10.31 -8.21 6.56
C VAL A 177 -8.90 -7.84 7.04
N PHE A 178 -8.75 -7.38 8.28
CA PHE A 178 -7.46 -6.94 8.80
C PHE A 178 -6.39 -8.04 8.91
N PRO A 179 -6.73 -9.31 9.27
CA PRO A 179 -5.77 -10.41 9.18
C PRO A 179 -5.27 -10.66 7.76
N LEU A 180 -6.12 -10.45 6.74
CA LEU A 180 -5.72 -10.57 5.33
C LEU A 180 -4.75 -9.45 4.94
N VAL A 181 -4.98 -8.22 5.40
CA VAL A 181 -4.04 -7.10 5.22
C VAL A 181 -2.68 -7.44 5.84
N ALA A 182 -2.66 -7.91 7.09
CA ALA A 182 -1.44 -8.31 7.77
C ALA A 182 -0.70 -9.41 7.02
N LEU A 183 -1.43 -10.45 6.56
CA LEU A 183 -0.85 -11.56 5.81
C LEU A 183 -0.23 -11.10 4.50
N LEU A 184 -0.95 -10.30 3.71
CA LEU A 184 -0.44 -9.76 2.44
C LEU A 184 0.83 -8.94 2.66
N LEU A 185 0.86 -8.04 3.65
CA LEU A 185 2.05 -7.24 3.93
C LEU A 185 3.22 -8.06 4.46
N LEU A 186 2.95 -9.12 5.24
CA LEU A 186 4.00 -10.03 5.69
C LEU A 186 4.59 -10.81 4.51
N LEU A 187 3.75 -11.34 3.63
CA LEU A 187 4.19 -12.04 2.42
C LEU A 187 4.97 -11.10 1.50
N GLY A 188 4.51 -9.86 1.32
CA GLY A 188 5.23 -8.82 0.58
C GLY A 188 6.61 -8.52 1.19
N ALA A 189 6.68 -8.34 2.51
CA ALA A 189 7.95 -8.08 3.21
C ALA A 189 8.93 -9.26 3.10
N VAL A 190 8.44 -10.50 3.24
CA VAL A 190 9.24 -11.72 3.07
C VAL A 190 9.75 -11.81 1.63
N TRP A 191 8.88 -11.62 0.65
CA TRP A 191 9.21 -11.66 -0.78
C TRP A 191 10.26 -10.61 -1.14
N GLU A 192 10.02 -9.35 -0.78
CA GLU A 192 10.90 -8.23 -1.09
C GLU A 192 12.30 -8.44 -0.51
N ASN A 193 12.39 -8.67 0.79
CA ASN A 193 13.66 -8.72 1.48
C ASN A 193 14.43 -9.99 1.13
N THR A 194 13.76 -11.13 0.94
CA THR A 194 14.42 -12.37 0.48
C THR A 194 14.92 -12.19 -0.94
N GLY A 195 14.11 -11.62 -1.83
CA GLY A 195 14.50 -11.32 -3.20
C GLY A 195 15.73 -10.41 -3.26
N LEU A 196 15.69 -9.27 -2.57
CA LEU A 196 16.82 -8.33 -2.51
C LEU A 196 18.06 -8.96 -1.87
N PHE A 197 17.90 -9.78 -0.82
CA PHE A 197 19.00 -10.47 -0.14
C PHE A 197 19.72 -11.47 -1.05
N LEU A 198 18.95 -12.20 -1.87
CA LEU A 198 19.48 -13.13 -2.85
C LEU A 198 20.17 -12.38 -3.99
N LEU A 199 19.53 -11.34 -4.53
CA LEU A 199 20.12 -10.53 -5.62
C LEU A 199 21.42 -9.83 -5.20
N ALA A 200 21.55 -9.42 -3.94
CA ALA A 200 22.78 -8.83 -3.43
C ALA A 200 23.94 -9.83 -3.27
N ARG A 201 23.68 -11.14 -3.39
CA ARG A 201 24.66 -12.22 -3.21
C ARG A 201 24.90 -13.08 -4.46
N VAL A 202 24.06 -12.92 -5.48
CA VAL A 202 24.27 -13.56 -6.77
C VAL A 202 25.17 -12.63 -7.60
N PRO A 203 26.35 -13.09 -8.06
CA PRO A 203 27.28 -12.29 -8.84
C PRO A 203 26.73 -11.90 -10.22
#